data_AF-A0A533UU31-F1
#
_entry.id   AF-A0A533UU31-F1
#
_cell.length_a   1.000
_cell.length_b   1.000
_cell.length_c   1.000
_cell.angle_alpha   90.00
_cell.angle_beta   90.00
_cell.angle_gamma   90.00
#
_symmetry.space_group_name_H-M   'P 1'
#
loop_
_entity.id
_entity.type
_entity.pdbx_description
1 polymer ?
#
loop_
_entity_poly.entity_id
_entity_poly.type
_entity_poly.pdbx_seq_one_letter_code
_entity_poly.pdbx_strand_id
1 'polypeptide(L)'
;MKRIFSYKICYWCLKRQFIINYPIRKIVDDCEICHGIEKQIDKICQKVIQSTKDYVYNTLLIGVTLDHTFYDNEDKFRSRFKIRGKQNIKTSLLREIRTRFTQISHKKIDLNSPDIVVNLQIGKKFETLLSIRSSTVVLSGRYK
;
A
#
# COMPACT_ATOMS: atom_id res chain seq x y z
N MET A 1 2.48 32.07 -20.97
CA MET A 1 1.80 30.84 -21.44
C MET A 1 1.70 29.82 -20.31
N LYS A 2 0.58 29.80 -19.56
CA LYS A 2 0.32 28.76 -18.54
C LYS A 2 0.02 27.45 -19.28
N ARG A 3 1.00 26.54 -19.40
CA ARG A 3 0.76 25.20 -19.96
C ARG A 3 -0.21 24.47 -19.02
N ILE A 4 -1.46 24.34 -19.44
CA ILE A 4 -2.49 23.58 -18.74
C ILE A 4 -2.18 22.11 -19.00
N PHE A 5 -1.34 21.51 -18.16
CA PHE A 5 -1.07 20.08 -18.23
C PHE A 5 -2.23 19.32 -17.57
N SER A 6 -3.03 18.63 -18.38
CA SER A 6 -4.16 17.81 -17.91
C SER A 6 -3.68 16.40 -17.52
N TYR A 7 -3.09 16.27 -16.33
CA TYR A 7 -2.79 14.95 -15.76
C TYR A 7 -4.03 14.29 -15.17
N LYS A 8 -4.35 13.05 -15.54
CA LYS A 8 -5.44 12.34 -14.87
C LYS A 8 -4.97 11.84 -13.49
N ILE A 9 -5.51 12.39 -12.41
CA ILE A 9 -5.11 12.05 -11.04
C ILE A 9 -6.33 11.60 -10.22
N CYS A 10 -6.15 10.51 -9.45
CA CYS A 10 -7.13 10.03 -8.48
C CYS A 10 -7.23 10.96 -7.26
N TYR A 11 -8.42 11.07 -6.66
CA TYR A 11 -8.65 11.88 -5.44
C TYR A 11 -7.64 11.54 -4.33
N TRP A 12 -7.31 10.25 -4.21
CA TRP A 12 -6.31 9.75 -3.29
C TRP A 12 -4.91 10.33 -3.49
N CYS A 13 -4.40 10.31 -4.72
CA CYS A 13 -3.10 10.92 -5.05
C CYS A 13 -3.11 12.43 -4.88
N LEU A 14 -4.24 13.09 -5.17
CA LEU A 14 -4.40 14.53 -5.01
C LEU A 14 -4.35 14.94 -3.53
N LYS A 15 -5.04 14.19 -2.67
CA LYS A 15 -5.03 14.38 -1.21
C LYS A 15 -3.63 14.17 -0.62
N ARG A 16 -2.90 13.17 -1.11
CA ARG A 16 -1.50 12.92 -0.71
C ARG A 16 -0.54 14.04 -1.08
N GLN A 17 -0.69 14.61 -2.27
CA GLN A 17 0.21 15.63 -2.81
C GLN A 17 -0.13 17.04 -2.29
N PHE A 18 -1.19 17.19 -1.46
CA PHE A 18 -1.65 18.48 -0.91
C PHE A 18 -1.82 19.57 -1.97
N ILE A 19 -2.33 19.21 -3.15
CA ILE A 19 -2.53 20.18 -4.23
C ILE A 19 -3.85 20.91 -3.98
N ILE A 20 -3.76 22.19 -3.60
CA ILE A 20 -4.92 23.04 -3.27
C ILE A 20 -5.65 23.50 -4.55
N ASN A 21 -4.98 23.53 -5.70
CA ASN A 21 -5.44 24.25 -6.90
C ASN A 21 -5.58 23.38 -8.16
N TYR A 22 -5.90 22.08 -8.01
CA TYR A 22 -6.10 21.16 -9.14
C TYR A 22 -7.58 20.78 -9.29
N PRO A 23 -8.17 20.84 -10.51
CA PRO A 23 -9.56 20.45 -10.70
C PRO A 23 -9.74 18.95 -10.41
N ILE A 24 -10.47 18.64 -9.34
CA ILE A 24 -10.78 17.26 -8.95
C ILE A 24 -11.68 16.66 -10.03
N ARG A 25 -11.10 15.85 -10.92
CA ARG A 25 -11.87 14.95 -11.77
C ARG A 25 -12.07 13.64 -11.01
N LYS A 26 -13.29 13.14 -10.91
CA LYS A 26 -13.62 11.80 -10.36
C LYS A 26 -13.10 10.70 -11.31
N ILE A 27 -11.78 10.59 -11.47
CA ILE A 27 -11.13 9.56 -12.27
C ILE A 27 -10.49 8.59 -11.28
N VAL A 28 -11.05 7.40 -11.19
CA VAL A 28 -10.58 6.38 -10.23
C VAL A 28 -9.68 5.34 -10.92
N ASP A 29 -10.01 4.96 -12.15
CA ASP A 29 -9.35 3.84 -12.83
C ASP A 29 -8.18 4.27 -13.74
N ASP A 30 -8.13 5.55 -14.12
CA ASP A 30 -7.24 6.04 -15.19
C ASP A 30 -6.19 7.04 -14.65
N CYS A 31 -5.72 6.82 -13.42
CA CYS A 31 -4.75 7.70 -12.78
C CYS A 31 -3.33 7.42 -13.27
N GLU A 32 -2.62 8.46 -13.67
CA GLU A 32 -1.24 8.33 -14.17
C GLU A 32 -0.20 7.99 -13.07
N ILE A 33 -0.57 8.14 -11.80
CA ILE A 33 0.29 7.83 -10.65
C ILE A 33 -0.10 6.49 -10.02
N CYS A 34 -1.37 6.35 -9.67
CA CYS A 34 -1.88 5.20 -8.90
C CYS A 34 -2.46 4.10 -9.80
N HIS A 35 -2.80 4.40 -11.05
CA HIS A 35 -3.57 3.52 -11.95
C HIS A 35 -4.80 2.85 -11.30
N GLY A 36 -5.39 3.40 -10.23
CA GLY A 36 -6.53 2.79 -9.53
C GLY A 36 -6.19 1.75 -8.46
N ILE A 37 -4.95 1.73 -7.95
CA ILE A 37 -4.53 0.87 -6.83
C ILE A 37 -5.45 0.99 -5.60
N GLU A 38 -6.06 2.17 -5.38
CA GLU A 38 -6.97 2.45 -4.25
C GLU A 38 -8.14 1.46 -4.19
N LYS A 39 -8.78 1.16 -5.33
CA LYS A 39 -9.87 0.17 -5.40
C LYS A 39 -9.39 -1.26 -5.13
N GLN A 40 -8.11 -1.53 -5.37
CA GLN A 40 -7.53 -2.84 -5.13
C GLN A 40 -7.11 -3.03 -3.69
N ILE A 41 -6.89 -1.97 -2.91
CA ILE A 41 -6.55 -2.08 -1.48
C ILE A 41 -7.55 -2.95 -0.74
N ASP A 42 -8.86 -2.77 -0.99
CA ASP A 42 -9.90 -3.61 -0.38
C ASP A 42 -9.78 -5.08 -0.78
N LYS A 43 -9.61 -5.35 -2.07
CA LYS A 43 -9.45 -6.71 -2.59
C LYS A 43 -8.20 -7.38 -2.03
N ILE A 44 -7.10 -6.62 -1.90
CA ILE A 44 -5.84 -7.10 -1.33
C ILE A 44 -6.04 -7.42 0.15
N CYS A 45 -6.66 -6.51 0.92
CA CYS A 45 -6.95 -6.75 2.34
C CYS A 45 -7.81 -8.00 2.53
N GLN A 46 -8.88 -8.17 1.74
CA GLN A 46 -9.72 -9.37 1.78
C GLN A 46 -8.95 -10.64 1.47
N LYS A 47 -8.08 -10.63 0.44
CA LYS A 47 -7.22 -11.78 0.12
C LYS A 47 -6.27 -12.11 1.27
N VAL A 48 -5.61 -11.12 1.87
CA VAL A 48 -4.72 -11.32 3.03
C VAL A 48 -5.49 -11.94 4.18
N ILE A 49 -6.69 -11.43 4.49
CA ILE A 49 -7.52 -11.98 5.57
C ILE A 49 -7.88 -13.42 5.26
N GLN A 50 -8.32 -13.72 4.04
CA GLN A 50 -8.72 -15.06 3.65
C GLN A 50 -7.55 -16.05 3.74
N SER A 51 -6.35 -15.66 3.31
CA SER A 51 -5.15 -16.50 3.42
C SER A 51 -4.58 -16.58 4.83
N THR A 52 -4.94 -15.67 5.73
CA THR A 52 -4.51 -15.71 7.14
C THR A 52 -5.55 -16.34 8.05
N LYS A 53 -6.76 -16.65 7.57
CA LYS A 53 -7.82 -17.32 8.37
C LYS A 53 -7.36 -18.66 8.96
N ASP A 54 -6.52 -19.39 8.23
CA ASP A 54 -6.03 -20.70 8.64
C ASP A 54 -4.92 -20.63 9.70
N TYR A 55 -4.39 -19.44 9.97
CA TYR A 55 -3.33 -19.22 10.95
C TYR A 55 -3.89 -18.59 12.23
N VAL A 56 -3.45 -19.11 13.38
CA VAL A 56 -3.67 -18.48 14.69
C VAL A 56 -2.51 -17.53 14.96
N TYR A 57 -2.80 -16.23 15.09
CA TYR A 57 -1.81 -15.19 15.34
C TYR A 57 -2.42 -14.01 16.10
N ASN A 58 -1.61 -13.37 16.94
CA ASN A 58 -1.99 -12.18 17.70
C ASN A 58 -1.41 -10.91 17.08
N THR A 59 -0.17 -11.00 16.57
CA THR A 59 0.53 -9.89 15.95
C THR A 59 0.82 -10.15 14.48
N LEU A 60 0.76 -9.09 13.67
CA LEU A 60 0.99 -9.20 12.24
C LEU A 60 1.78 -8.00 11.69
N LEU A 61 2.79 -8.28 10.86
CA LEU A 61 3.53 -7.26 10.11
C LEU A 61 3.07 -7.26 8.66
N ILE A 62 2.63 -6.10 8.16
CA ILE A 62 2.33 -5.89 6.74
C ILE A 62 3.46 -5.10 6.12
N GLY A 63 4.08 -5.68 5.09
CA GLY A 63 5.02 -5.05 4.17
C GLY A 63 4.41 -4.87 2.79
N VAL A 64 4.70 -3.74 2.14
CA VAL A 64 4.29 -3.46 0.76
C VAL A 64 5.52 -3.10 -0.06
N THR A 65 5.67 -3.78 -1.18
CA THR A 65 6.69 -3.52 -2.20
C THR A 65 5.98 -3.12 -3.48
N LEU A 66 6.35 -1.95 -4.00
CA LEU A 66 5.81 -1.43 -5.25
C LEU A 66 6.91 -1.50 -6.30
N ASP A 67 6.50 -1.75 -7.53
CA ASP A 67 7.40 -1.67 -8.68
C ASP A 67 7.92 -0.24 -8.90
N HIS A 68 9.10 -0.14 -9.53
CA HIS A 68 9.81 1.13 -9.79
C HIS A 68 8.95 2.12 -10.59
N THR A 69 8.07 1.62 -11.45
CA THR A 69 7.19 2.45 -12.28
C THR A 69 6.29 3.39 -11.49
N PHE A 70 5.81 2.97 -10.32
CA PHE A 70 4.99 3.82 -9.47
C PHE A 70 5.79 5.02 -8.95
N TYR A 71 7.07 4.81 -8.64
CA TYR A 71 7.97 5.87 -8.20
C TYR A 71 8.34 6.79 -9.37
N ASP A 72 8.67 6.23 -10.54
CA ASP A 72 8.98 7.01 -11.74
C ASP A 72 7.82 7.91 -12.16
N ASN A 73 6.60 7.40 -12.12
CA ASN A 73 5.40 8.17 -12.44
C ASN A 73 5.15 9.26 -11.39
N GLU A 74 5.36 8.97 -10.11
CA GLU A 74 5.25 9.95 -9.03
C GLU A 74 6.31 11.06 -9.16
N ASP A 75 7.54 10.75 -9.50
CA ASP A 75 8.62 11.72 -9.66
C ASP A 75 8.48 12.55 -10.94
N LYS A 76 8.04 11.94 -12.05
CA LYS A 76 7.65 12.70 -13.26
C LYS A 76 6.56 13.71 -12.93
N PHE A 77 5.59 13.30 -12.13
CA PHE A 77 4.52 14.18 -11.68
C PHE A 77 5.06 15.31 -10.77
N ARG A 78 5.81 14.98 -9.72
CA ARG A 78 6.39 15.96 -8.78
C ARG A 78 7.29 16.98 -9.49
N SER A 79 8.11 16.53 -10.43
CA SER A 79 9.01 17.38 -11.22
C SER A 79 8.24 18.40 -12.07
N ARG A 80 7.14 17.95 -12.70
CA ARG A 80 6.31 18.83 -13.54
C ARG A 80 5.51 19.85 -12.73
N PHE A 81 4.98 19.43 -11.58
CA PHE A 81 4.18 20.31 -10.71
C PHE A 81 5.01 21.09 -9.68
N LYS A 82 6.33 20.89 -9.64
CA LYS A 82 7.26 21.52 -8.68
C LYS A 82 6.83 21.34 -7.22
N ILE A 83 6.26 20.18 -6.90
CA ILE A 83 5.76 19.87 -5.55
C ILE A 83 6.89 19.26 -4.74
N ARG A 84 7.08 19.74 -3.50
CA ARG A 84 7.95 19.07 -2.53
C ARG A 84 7.25 17.81 -2.02
N GLY A 85 7.78 16.64 -2.38
CA GLY A 85 7.23 15.35 -1.99
C GLY A 85 7.32 15.11 -0.48
N LYS A 86 6.20 15.25 0.24
CA LYS A 86 6.13 14.96 1.69
C LYS A 86 5.87 13.48 2.01
N GLN A 87 5.15 12.75 1.15
CA GLN A 87 4.80 11.34 1.37
C GLN A 87 4.87 10.53 0.07
N ASN A 88 5.57 9.41 0.14
CA ASN A 88 5.70 8.46 -0.98
C ASN A 88 4.45 7.60 -1.12
N ILE A 89 4.19 7.11 -2.33
CA ILE A 89 3.09 6.18 -2.61
C ILE A 89 3.13 4.95 -1.71
N LYS A 90 4.33 4.39 -1.47
CA LYS A 90 4.54 3.24 -0.57
C LYS A 90 4.06 3.51 0.85
N THR A 91 4.44 4.63 1.46
CA THR A 91 4.09 4.89 2.87
C THR A 91 2.60 5.16 3.04
N SER A 92 1.98 5.86 2.07
CA SER A 92 0.54 6.10 2.09
C SER A 92 -0.26 4.80 1.89
N LEU A 93 0.12 3.95 0.93
CA LEU A 93 -0.52 2.65 0.74
C LEU A 93 -0.38 1.77 1.96
N LEU A 94 0.82 1.71 2.54
CA LEU A 94 1.08 0.94 3.73
C LEU A 94 0.19 1.41 4.89
N ARG A 95 0.04 2.72 5.08
CA ARG A 95 -0.82 3.29 6.13
C ARG A 95 -2.29 2.91 5.93
N GLU A 96 -2.80 3.00 4.71
CA GLU A 96 -4.19 2.65 4.42
C GLU A 96 -4.47 1.16 4.55
N ILE A 97 -3.59 0.31 4.01
CA ILE A 97 -3.71 -1.14 4.16
C ILE A 97 -3.70 -1.50 5.64
N ARG A 98 -2.78 -0.93 6.44
CA ARG A 98 -2.74 -1.16 7.90
C ARG A 98 -4.04 -0.72 8.58
N THR A 99 -4.55 0.46 8.24
CA THR A 99 -5.77 1.01 8.86
C THR A 99 -6.99 0.17 8.51
N ARG A 100 -7.14 -0.24 7.24
CA ARG A 100 -8.25 -1.11 6.82
C ARG A 100 -8.12 -2.51 7.40
N PHE A 101 -6.90 -3.05 7.45
CA PHE A 101 -6.66 -4.36 8.03
C PHE A 101 -6.98 -4.39 9.53
N THR A 102 -6.56 -3.39 10.31
CA THR A 102 -6.91 -3.31 11.74
C THR A 102 -8.41 -3.14 11.95
N GLN A 103 -9.09 -2.38 11.09
CA GLN A 103 -10.54 -2.23 11.13
C GLN A 103 -11.29 -3.54 10.86
N ILE A 104 -10.82 -4.35 9.91
CA ILE A 104 -11.51 -5.59 9.52
C ILE A 104 -11.11 -6.76 10.42
N SER A 105 -9.83 -6.91 10.73
CA SER A 105 -9.31 -8.06 11.48
C SER A 105 -9.33 -7.85 12.99
N HIS A 106 -9.45 -6.61 13.48
CA HIS A 106 -9.28 -6.23 14.90
C HIS A 106 -7.96 -6.67 15.57
N LYS A 107 -7.00 -7.21 14.79
CA LYS A 107 -5.70 -7.68 15.28
C LYS A 107 -4.68 -6.55 15.36
N LYS A 108 -3.72 -6.70 16.26
CA LYS A 108 -2.65 -5.71 16.46
C LYS A 108 -1.56 -5.88 15.41
N ILE A 109 -1.07 -4.74 14.92
CA ILE A 109 0.06 -4.68 13.98
C ILE A 109 1.30 -4.36 14.79
N ASP A 110 2.16 -5.35 15.01
CA ASP A 110 3.47 -5.15 15.65
C ASP A 110 4.59 -5.29 14.64
N LEU A 111 5.48 -4.30 14.65
CA LEU A 111 6.64 -4.24 13.76
C LEU A 111 7.86 -4.95 14.37
N ASN A 112 7.88 -5.11 15.69
CA ASN A 112 9.07 -5.56 16.43
C ASN A 112 9.10 -7.08 16.62
N SER A 113 7.95 -7.70 16.88
CA SER A 113 7.81 -9.14 17.07
C SER A 113 6.51 -9.66 16.44
N PRO A 114 6.47 -9.76 15.10
CA PRO A 114 5.30 -10.28 14.40
C PRO A 114 5.27 -11.81 14.39
N ASP A 115 4.11 -12.38 14.73
CA ASP A 115 3.84 -13.83 14.58
C ASP A 115 3.73 -14.21 13.09
N ILE A 116 3.18 -13.28 12.29
CA ILE A 116 3.02 -13.44 10.84
C ILE A 116 3.51 -12.20 10.11
N VAL A 117 4.29 -12.42 9.07
CA VAL A 117 4.74 -11.40 8.13
C VAL A 117 4.03 -11.60 6.80
N VAL A 118 3.27 -10.59 6.39
CA VAL A 118 2.60 -10.52 5.09
C VAL A 118 3.33 -9.53 4.21
N ASN A 119 3.95 -10.02 3.16
CA ASN A 119 4.62 -9.21 2.15
C ASN A 119 3.78 -9.17 0.88
N LEU A 120 3.30 -7.96 0.57
CA LEU A 120 2.53 -7.62 -0.62
C LEU A 120 3.46 -7.04 -1.67
N GLN A 121 3.58 -7.66 -2.83
CA GLN A 121 4.29 -7.06 -3.97
C GLN A 121 3.28 -6.68 -5.04
N ILE A 122 3.30 -5.42 -5.49
CA ILE A 122 2.40 -4.90 -6.53
C ILE A 122 3.23 -4.52 -7.76
N GLY A 123 3.07 -5.29 -8.84
CA GLY A 123 3.77 -5.11 -10.11
C GLY A 123 3.12 -4.12 -11.09
N LYS A 124 3.80 -3.87 -12.21
CA LYS A 124 3.37 -3.02 -13.37
C LYS A 124 1.93 -3.25 -13.87
N LYS A 125 1.37 -4.45 -13.72
CA LYS A 125 0.02 -4.84 -14.20
C LYS A 125 -1.00 -5.11 -13.09
N PHE A 126 -0.79 -4.56 -11.89
CA PHE A 126 -1.57 -4.91 -10.70
C PHE A 126 -1.45 -6.37 -10.26
N GLU A 127 -0.44 -7.07 -10.77
CA GLU A 127 -0.07 -8.39 -10.30
C GLU A 127 0.31 -8.25 -8.82
N THR A 128 -0.59 -8.72 -7.95
CA THR A 128 -0.40 -8.68 -6.50
C THR A 128 0.12 -10.03 -6.07
N LEU A 129 1.41 -10.12 -5.78
CA LEU A 129 2.00 -11.32 -5.18
C LEU A 129 1.88 -11.21 -3.66
N LEU A 130 1.16 -12.15 -3.09
CA LEU A 130 0.96 -12.31 -1.66
C LEU A 130 1.94 -13.35 -1.16
N SER A 131 2.87 -12.96 -0.30
CA SER A 131 3.77 -13.89 0.38
C SER A 131 3.56 -13.79 1.88
N ILE A 132 3.12 -14.88 2.50
CA ILE A 132 2.85 -14.98 3.93
C ILE A 132 3.96 -15.84 4.53
N ARG A 133 4.60 -15.34 5.57
CA ARG A 133 5.63 -16.06 6.33
C ARG A 133 5.23 -16.07 7.80
N SER A 134 5.04 -17.25 8.38
CA SER A 134 4.89 -17.42 9.82
C SER A 134 6.25 -17.47 10.49
N SER A 135 6.40 -16.88 11.66
CA SER A 135 7.60 -17.09 12.48
C SER A 135 7.63 -18.52 13.02
N THR A 136 8.72 -19.25 12.79
CA THR A 136 8.90 -20.61 13.30
C THR A 136 9.06 -20.60 14.82
N VAL A 137 8.28 -21.42 15.53
CA VAL A 137 8.45 -21.65 16.96
C VAL A 137 9.66 -22.56 17.17
N VAL A 138 10.71 -22.04 17.80
CA VAL A 138 11.91 -22.83 18.15
C VAL A 138 11.71 -23.41 19.55
N LEU A 139 11.42 -24.71 19.62
CA LEU A 139 11.36 -25.46 20.88
C LEU A 139 12.78 -25.88 21.28
N SER A 140 13.38 -25.18 22.25
CA SER A 140 14.62 -25.61 22.88
C SER A 140 14.31 -26.40 24.15
N GLY A 141 14.39 -27.73 24.09
CA GLY A 141 14.28 -28.60 25.26
C GLY A 141 15.66 -28.84 25.89
N ARG A 142 15.81 -28.59 27.20
CA ARG A 142 16.93 -29.14 27.99
C ARG A 142 16.41 -30.35 28.73
N TYR A 143 16.92 -31.53 28.38
CA TYR A 143 16.71 -32.74 29.17
C TYR A 143 17.47 -32.63 30.50
N LYS A 144 16.90 -33.21 31.56
CA LYS A 144 17.49 -33.30 32.89
C LYS A 144 17.91 -34.74 33.16
#